data_AF-A0A1L9VEL4-F1
#
_entry.id   AF-A0A1L9VEL4-F1
#
_cell.length_a   1.000
_cell.length_b   1.000
_cell.length_c   1.000
_cell.angle_alpha   90.00
_cell.angle_beta   90.00
_cell.angle_gamma   90.00
#
_symmetry.space_group_name_H-M   'P 1'
#
loop_
_entity.id
_entity.type
_entity.pdbx_description
1 polymer ?
#
loop_
_entity_poly.entity_id
_entity_poly.type
_entity_poly.pdbx_seq_one_letter_code
_entity_poly.pdbx_strand_id
1 'polypeptide(L)'
;MYHLGVPIGAGDHMFVVQDEHHQTAIQKLEDSGFIQAPPDRRAAPEIMESLPDPQAVLDEINKGYGRLDRYCTSFQFPPHLPFSGDQIFLIPNSFAHLPLDDLGMTSNPSSQMVQPKQYEVYGNLFYPLEAALVESFIKGFIHDIEEVGYSSWELLLNAWISMMRGYLEVNNDILDNCADEQAVEWYSMHFGRIHEAQYGAWDLRISKRLGSSKEMPVDMRGNPIA
;
A
#
# COMPACT_ATOMS: atom_id res chain seq x y z
N MET A 1 -0.73 16.18 -19.23
CA MET A 1 -1.08 15.22 -18.17
C MET A 1 -0.41 13.91 -18.53
N TYR A 2 0.67 13.58 -17.84
CA TYR A 2 1.35 12.29 -18.00
C TYR A 2 0.87 11.42 -16.85
N HIS A 3 0.06 10.41 -17.16
CA HIS A 3 -0.32 9.40 -16.19
C HIS A 3 0.91 8.52 -15.94
N LEU A 4 1.60 8.77 -14.83
CA LEU A 4 2.56 7.83 -14.29
C LEU A 4 1.77 6.67 -13.68
N GLY A 5 2.04 5.47 -14.19
CA GLY A 5 1.31 4.26 -13.86
C GLY A 5 1.01 3.49 -15.13
N VAL A 6 1.67 2.36 -15.30
CA VAL A 6 1.01 1.23 -15.96
C VAL A 6 -0.37 1.09 -15.27
N PRO A 7 -1.48 0.85 -15.99
CA PRO A 7 -2.74 0.48 -15.36
C PRO A 7 -2.56 -0.91 -14.74
N ILE A 8 -1.83 -0.98 -13.63
CA ILE A 8 -1.74 -2.16 -12.78
C ILE A 8 -3.01 -2.06 -11.93
N GLY A 9 -3.89 -3.05 -12.11
CA GLY A 9 -5.32 -2.99 -11.78
C GLY A 9 -5.65 -2.29 -10.47
N ALA A 10 -6.29 -1.12 -10.57
CA ALA A 10 -7.04 -0.53 -9.48
C ALA A 10 -8.43 -1.18 -9.46
N GLY A 11 -8.50 -2.45 -9.06
CA GLY A 11 -9.76 -3.12 -8.74
C GLY A 11 -10.17 -2.92 -7.27
N ASP A 12 -9.19 -2.62 -6.41
CA ASP A 12 -9.35 -2.52 -4.97
C ASP A 12 -8.93 -1.14 -4.46
N HIS A 13 -9.85 -0.43 -3.81
CA HIS A 13 -9.65 0.90 -3.23
C HIS A 13 -9.53 0.77 -1.71
N MET A 14 -8.33 0.93 -1.17
CA MET A 14 -8.08 0.79 0.27
C MET A 14 -8.17 2.14 0.98
N PHE A 15 -9.06 2.23 1.96
CA PHE A 15 -9.21 3.39 2.83
C PHE A 15 -8.89 3.01 4.26
N VAL A 16 -7.93 3.73 4.84
CA VAL A 16 -7.62 3.59 6.25
C VAL A 16 -8.43 4.61 7.04
N VAL A 17 -9.12 4.13 8.07
CA VAL A 17 -9.96 4.95 8.95
C VAL A 17 -9.51 4.79 10.38
N GLN A 18 -9.68 5.85 11.18
CA GLN A 18 -9.46 5.76 12.62
C GLN A 18 -10.36 4.65 13.21
N ASP A 19 -9.81 3.85 14.12
CA ASP A 19 -10.51 2.74 14.76
C ASP A 19 -11.88 3.15 15.34
N GLU A 20 -11.93 4.31 16.00
CA GLU A 20 -13.15 4.88 16.58
C GLU A 20 -14.22 5.26 15.54
N HIS A 21 -13.80 5.55 14.31
CA HIS A 21 -14.68 5.91 13.21
C HIS A 21 -15.02 4.74 12.29
N HIS A 22 -14.45 3.55 12.50
CA HIS A 22 -14.61 2.40 11.61
C HIS A 22 -16.08 2.00 11.42
N GLN A 23 -16.83 1.82 12.52
CA GLN A 23 -18.25 1.47 12.44
C GLN A 23 -19.11 2.58 11.78
N THR A 24 -18.75 3.84 12.01
CA THR A 24 -19.44 4.97 11.39
C THR A 24 -19.17 5.03 9.88
N ALA A 25 -17.94 4.70 9.45
CA ALA A 25 -17.59 4.62 8.04
C ALA A 25 -18.34 3.49 7.32
N ILE A 26 -18.46 2.31 7.95
CA ILE A 26 -19.29 1.20 7.47
C ILE A 26 -20.72 1.67 7.22
N GLN A 27 -21.36 2.25 8.24
CA GLN A 27 -22.75 2.71 8.12
C GLN A 27 -22.92 3.74 6.99
N LYS A 28 -21.99 4.68 6.85
CA LYS A 28 -22.03 5.69 5.79
C LYS A 28 -21.94 5.09 4.39
N LEU A 29 -21.13 4.05 4.20
CA LEU A 29 -21.04 3.35 2.92
C LEU A 29 -22.35 2.63 2.60
N GLU A 30 -22.92 1.90 3.57
CA GLU A 30 -24.22 1.23 3.42
C GLU A 30 -25.35 2.23 3.10
N ASP A 31 -25.43 3.34 3.83
CA ASP A 31 -26.40 4.41 3.60
C ASP A 31 -26.24 5.06 2.22
N SER A 32 -25.02 5.04 1.67
CA SER A 32 -24.69 5.53 0.33
C SER A 32 -24.92 4.49 -0.77
N GLY A 33 -25.46 3.32 -0.43
CA GLY A 33 -25.83 2.26 -1.37
C GLY A 33 -24.68 1.31 -1.76
N PHE A 34 -23.55 1.37 -1.06
CA PHE A 34 -22.51 0.35 -1.21
C PHE A 34 -22.98 -0.96 -0.58
N ILE A 35 -22.62 -2.08 -1.21
CA ILE A 35 -23.06 -3.41 -0.77
C ILE A 35 -21.86 -4.10 -0.13
N GLN A 36 -21.96 -4.44 1.15
CA GLN A 36 -20.93 -5.24 1.81
C GLN A 36 -20.83 -6.60 1.11
N ALA A 37 -19.63 -6.99 0.71
CA ALA A 37 -19.37 -8.24 0.01
C ALA A 37 -17.97 -8.74 0.35
N PRO A 38 -17.72 -10.06 0.34
CA PRO A 38 -16.37 -10.57 0.54
C PRO A 38 -15.43 -10.08 -0.57
N PRO A 39 -14.11 -9.99 -0.30
CA PRO A 39 -13.12 -9.67 -1.32
C PRO A 39 -13.21 -10.59 -2.55
N ASP A 40 -13.15 -10.01 -3.74
CA ASP A 40 -13.12 -10.72 -5.01
C ASP A 40 -11.68 -10.80 -5.52
N ARG A 41 -11.04 -11.92 -5.23
CA ARG A 41 -9.65 -12.19 -5.64
C ARG A 41 -9.56 -13.13 -6.83
N ARG A 42 -10.65 -13.28 -7.58
CA ARG A 42 -10.64 -14.15 -8.76
C ARG A 42 -9.71 -13.57 -9.81
N ALA A 43 -8.85 -14.42 -10.36
CA ALA A 43 -8.09 -14.07 -11.54
C ALA A 43 -9.04 -13.88 -12.75
N ALA A 44 -8.48 -13.40 -13.86
CA ALA A 44 -9.24 -13.27 -15.11
C ALA A 44 -9.92 -14.60 -15.49
N PRO A 45 -11.16 -14.59 -16.02
CA PRO A 45 -11.94 -15.81 -16.26
C PRO A 45 -11.19 -16.86 -17.07
N GLU A 46 -10.42 -16.46 -18.08
CA GLU A 46 -9.62 -17.36 -18.91
C GLU A 46 -8.52 -18.10 -18.12
N ILE A 47 -7.99 -17.50 -17.05
CA ILE A 47 -7.04 -18.16 -16.15
C ILE A 47 -7.80 -19.15 -15.29
N MET A 48 -8.92 -18.71 -14.68
CA MET A 48 -9.72 -19.56 -13.80
C MET A 48 -10.24 -20.80 -14.53
N GLU A 49 -10.74 -20.65 -15.75
CA GLU A 49 -11.24 -21.77 -16.57
C GLU A 49 -10.14 -22.76 -16.99
N SER A 50 -8.87 -22.33 -17.00
CA SER A 50 -7.74 -23.20 -17.34
C SER A 50 -7.26 -24.06 -16.17
N LEU A 51 -7.68 -23.76 -14.93
CA LEU A 51 -7.23 -24.44 -13.73
C LEU A 51 -7.97 -25.78 -13.53
N PRO A 52 -7.28 -26.85 -13.10
CA PRO A 52 -7.92 -28.13 -12.80
C PRO A 52 -8.97 -28.05 -11.67
N ASP A 53 -8.72 -27.22 -10.66
CA ASP A 53 -9.66 -26.91 -9.58
C ASP A 53 -9.59 -25.41 -9.24
N PRO A 54 -10.41 -24.59 -9.91
CA PRO A 54 -10.40 -23.14 -9.73
C PRO A 54 -10.84 -22.72 -8.30
N GLN A 55 -11.68 -23.53 -7.65
CA GLN A 55 -12.19 -23.21 -6.31
C GLN A 55 -11.12 -23.47 -5.25
N ALA A 56 -10.40 -24.59 -5.32
CA ALA A 56 -9.30 -24.87 -4.39
C ALA A 56 -8.21 -23.79 -4.44
N VAL A 57 -7.89 -23.29 -5.64
CA VAL A 57 -6.95 -22.18 -5.83
C VAL A 57 -7.48 -20.88 -5.20
N LEU A 58 -8.76 -20.56 -5.39
CA LEU A 58 -9.37 -19.39 -4.77
C LEU A 58 -9.41 -19.49 -3.24
N ASP A 59 -9.68 -20.67 -2.69
CA ASP A 59 -9.68 -20.93 -1.25
C ASP A 59 -8.27 -20.77 -0.67
N GLU A 60 -7.23 -21.22 -1.38
CA GLU A 60 -5.82 -21.01 -1.00
C GLU A 60 -5.46 -19.53 -0.99
N ILE A 61 -5.84 -18.79 -2.04
CA ILE A 61 -5.63 -17.33 -2.12
C ILE A 61 -6.30 -16.64 -0.93
N ASN A 62 -7.59 -16.91 -0.69
CA ASN A 62 -8.33 -16.28 0.40
C ASN A 62 -7.76 -16.64 1.77
N LYS A 63 -7.29 -17.88 1.96
CA LYS A 63 -6.60 -18.28 3.19
C LYS A 63 -5.36 -17.43 3.45
N GLY A 64 -4.62 -17.08 2.40
CA GLY A 64 -3.46 -16.19 2.47
C GLY A 64 -3.78 -14.77 2.95
N TYR A 65 -5.03 -14.31 2.83
CA TYR A 65 -5.47 -12.99 3.30
C TYR A 65 -6.37 -13.05 4.54
N GLY A 66 -6.51 -14.20 5.18
CA GLY A 66 -7.49 -14.41 6.25
C GLY A 66 -7.32 -13.50 7.47
N ARG A 67 -6.11 -12.98 7.73
CA ARG A 67 -5.88 -11.98 8.79
C ARG A 67 -6.40 -10.61 8.37
N LEU A 68 -6.02 -10.12 7.18
CA LEU A 68 -6.55 -8.88 6.61
C LEU A 68 -8.08 -8.88 6.60
N ASP A 69 -8.68 -9.96 6.10
CA ASP A 69 -10.14 -10.10 5.96
C ASP A 69 -10.89 -10.14 7.29
N ARG A 70 -10.21 -10.48 8.39
CA ARG A 70 -10.79 -10.46 9.73
C ARG A 70 -10.91 -9.05 10.29
N TYR A 71 -9.96 -8.17 9.95
CA TYR A 71 -9.90 -6.81 10.47
C TYR A 71 -10.54 -5.79 9.54
N CYS A 72 -10.62 -6.09 8.24
CA CYS A 72 -11.13 -5.17 7.23
C CYS A 72 -12.59 -5.46 6.89
N THR A 73 -13.27 -4.44 6.36
CA THR A 73 -14.62 -4.58 5.81
C THR A 73 -14.61 -4.20 4.34
N SER A 74 -15.04 -5.10 3.46
CA SER A 74 -15.06 -4.89 2.02
C SER A 74 -16.47 -4.60 1.48
N PHE A 75 -16.53 -3.72 0.49
CA PHE A 75 -17.77 -3.29 -0.17
C PHE A 75 -17.61 -3.30 -1.68
N GLN A 76 -18.69 -3.59 -2.39
CA GLN A 76 -18.78 -3.36 -3.84
C GLN A 76 -19.27 -1.96 -4.13
N PHE A 77 -18.70 -1.34 -5.16
CA PHE A 77 -19.24 -0.10 -5.69
C PHE A 77 -20.68 -0.29 -6.21
N PRO A 78 -21.58 0.67 -5.94
CA PRO A 78 -22.91 0.67 -6.51
C PRO A 78 -22.87 0.56 -8.05
N PRO A 79 -23.74 -0.25 -8.68
CA PRO A 79 -23.70 -0.49 -10.13
C PRO A 79 -23.88 0.75 -11.02
N HIS A 80 -24.40 1.84 -10.45
CA HIS A 80 -24.62 3.10 -11.16
C HIS A 80 -23.43 4.06 -11.10
N LEU A 81 -22.36 3.71 -10.36
CA LEU A 81 -21.14 4.52 -10.28
C LEU A 81 -20.08 4.09 -11.31
N PRO A 82 -19.16 4.98 -11.70
CA PRO A 82 -18.15 4.70 -12.74
C PRO A 82 -17.19 3.54 -12.43
N PHE A 83 -17.06 3.18 -11.15
CA PHE A 83 -16.19 2.11 -10.65
C PHE A 83 -16.98 0.82 -10.37
N SER A 84 -18.14 0.64 -11.02
CA SER A 84 -18.94 -0.57 -10.90
C SER A 84 -18.11 -1.81 -11.27
N GLY A 85 -17.95 -2.71 -10.31
CA GLY A 85 -17.08 -3.90 -10.43
C GLY A 85 -15.88 -3.85 -9.49
N ASP A 86 -15.45 -2.66 -9.07
CA ASP A 86 -14.37 -2.48 -8.09
C ASP A 86 -14.89 -2.72 -6.66
N GLN A 87 -13.93 -2.93 -5.75
CA GLN A 87 -14.19 -3.04 -4.33
C GLN A 87 -13.50 -1.96 -3.51
N ILE A 88 -14.12 -1.61 -2.39
CA ILE A 88 -13.53 -0.78 -1.33
C ILE A 88 -13.15 -1.68 -0.17
N PHE A 89 -11.97 -1.46 0.40
CA PHE A 89 -11.55 -2.04 1.67
C PHE A 89 -11.47 -0.93 2.72
N LEU A 90 -12.30 -1.01 3.75
CA LEU A 90 -12.14 -0.23 4.97
C LEU A 90 -11.19 -0.97 5.90
N ILE A 91 -10.08 -0.32 6.24
CA ILE A 91 -9.01 -0.87 7.07
C ILE A 91 -8.90 0.00 8.34
N PRO A 92 -8.97 -0.58 9.55
CA PRO A 92 -8.69 0.15 10.77
C PRO A 92 -7.22 0.61 10.83
N ASN A 93 -6.96 1.83 11.31
CA ASN A 93 -5.60 2.37 11.35
C ASN A 93 -4.67 1.63 12.31
N SER A 94 -5.19 1.05 13.40
CA SER A 94 -4.41 0.15 14.26
C SER A 94 -3.83 -1.04 13.48
N PHE A 95 -4.60 -1.60 12.54
CA PHE A 95 -4.16 -2.70 11.68
C PHE A 95 -3.22 -2.22 10.58
N ALA A 96 -3.51 -1.07 9.97
CA ALA A 96 -2.69 -0.50 8.91
C ALA A 96 -1.39 0.15 9.41
N HIS A 97 -1.22 0.35 10.72
CA HIS A 97 -0.08 1.06 11.31
C HIS A 97 0.15 2.47 10.75
N LEU A 98 -0.94 3.17 10.40
CA LEU A 98 -0.87 4.56 9.97
C LEU A 98 -1.22 5.51 11.14
N PRO A 99 -0.37 6.50 11.45
CA PRO A 99 -0.62 7.44 12.52
C PRO A 99 -1.70 8.45 12.11
N LEU A 100 -2.96 8.16 12.46
CA LEU A 100 -4.09 9.08 12.24
C LEU A 100 -4.46 9.89 13.49
N ASP A 101 -3.87 9.59 14.65
CA ASP A 101 -4.26 10.15 15.95
C ASP A 101 -3.89 11.65 16.09
N ASP A 102 -2.84 12.10 15.39
CA ASP A 102 -2.38 13.50 15.39
C ASP A 102 -3.13 14.42 14.41
N LEU A 103 -4.09 13.88 13.65
CA LEU A 103 -4.88 14.67 12.70
C LEU A 103 -6.01 15.46 13.39
N GLY A 104 -6.30 15.13 14.64
CA GLY A 104 -7.22 15.85 15.51
C GLY A 104 -6.53 17.00 16.24
N MET A 105 -6.66 18.23 15.73
CA MET A 105 -6.66 19.45 16.55
C MET A 105 -5.42 19.71 17.44
N THR A 106 -4.29 20.12 16.86
CA THR A 106 -3.32 20.95 17.60
C THR A 106 -3.02 22.25 16.87
N SER A 107 -3.94 23.20 17.00
CA SER A 107 -3.66 24.64 16.87
C SER A 107 -2.85 25.16 18.07
N ASN A 108 -1.73 24.50 18.42
CA ASN A 108 -0.80 24.95 19.45
C ASN A 108 0.63 25.00 18.87
N PRO A 109 1.11 26.18 18.42
CA PRO A 109 2.41 26.33 17.76
C PRO A 109 3.63 26.21 18.69
N SER A 110 3.46 26.02 19.99
CA SER A 110 4.49 26.35 20.98
C SER A 110 5.41 25.20 21.42
N SER A 111 5.27 24.00 20.86
CA SER A 111 6.13 22.87 21.23
C SER A 111 6.15 21.81 20.14
N GLN A 112 6.74 22.14 18.98
CA GLN A 112 7.01 21.15 17.95
C GLN A 112 8.53 21.10 17.71
N MET A 113 9.16 20.04 18.20
CA MET A 113 10.20 19.41 17.39
C MET A 113 9.57 19.22 16.01
N VAL A 114 10.26 19.63 14.95
CA VAL A 114 9.73 19.60 13.58
C VAL A 114 9.51 18.13 13.20
N GLN A 115 8.32 17.61 13.51
CA GLN A 115 7.87 16.32 13.00
C GLN A 115 7.83 16.47 11.47
N PRO A 116 8.47 15.58 10.71
CA PRO A 116 8.36 15.60 9.26
C PRO A 116 6.89 15.48 8.89
N LYS A 117 6.46 16.26 7.88
CA LYS A 117 5.10 16.17 7.33
C LYS A 117 4.87 14.71 6.94
N GLN A 118 3.84 14.07 7.52
CA GLN A 118 3.52 12.66 7.27
C GLN A 118 2.44 12.47 6.19
N TYR A 119 1.64 13.51 5.91
CA TYR A 119 0.50 13.42 5.00
C TYR A 119 0.40 14.64 4.09
N GLU A 120 -0.03 14.43 2.85
CA GLU A 120 -0.65 15.47 2.03
C GLU A 120 -2.18 15.43 2.20
N VAL A 121 -2.78 16.60 2.40
CA VAL A 121 -4.21 16.70 2.70
C VAL A 121 -4.94 17.38 1.54
N TYR A 122 -5.93 16.70 1.00
CA TYR A 122 -6.82 17.19 -0.07
C TYR A 122 -8.27 17.11 0.40
N GLY A 123 -8.79 18.21 0.93
CA GLY A 123 -10.11 18.22 1.56
C GLY A 123 -10.13 17.33 2.81
N ASN A 124 -10.91 16.26 2.77
CA ASN A 124 -11.01 15.25 3.83
C ASN A 124 -10.20 13.98 3.55
N LEU A 125 -9.35 13.99 2.52
CA LEU A 125 -8.49 12.86 2.15
C LEU A 125 -7.06 13.12 2.60
N PHE A 126 -6.48 12.14 3.30
CA PHE A 126 -5.13 12.18 3.83
C PHE A 126 -4.29 11.15 3.09
N TYR A 127 -3.36 11.61 2.27
CA TYR A 127 -2.46 10.77 1.50
C TYR A 127 -1.14 10.63 2.26
N PRO A 128 -0.79 9.43 2.75
CA PRO A 128 0.46 9.25 3.47
C PRO A 128 1.64 9.53 2.53
N LEU A 129 2.61 10.28 3.04
CA LEU A 129 3.89 10.49 2.38
C LEU A 129 4.75 9.22 2.50
N GLU A 130 5.81 9.16 1.69
CA GLU A 130 6.60 7.95 1.45
C GLU A 130 7.11 7.32 2.74
N ALA A 131 7.64 8.13 3.67
CA ALA A 131 8.14 7.63 4.96
C ALA A 131 7.04 6.97 5.80
N ALA A 132 5.87 7.62 5.92
CA ALA A 132 4.75 7.09 6.70
C ALA A 132 4.19 5.81 6.08
N LEU A 133 4.13 5.74 4.75
CA LEU A 133 3.64 4.57 4.03
C LEU A 133 4.62 3.38 4.11
N VAL A 134 5.92 3.63 3.94
CA VAL A 134 6.94 2.58 4.10
C VAL A 134 6.96 2.05 5.53
N GLU A 135 6.92 2.94 6.53
CA GLU A 135 6.85 2.54 7.95
C GLU A 135 5.62 1.67 8.22
N SER A 136 4.44 2.09 7.73
CA SER A 136 3.18 1.35 7.85
C SER A 136 3.27 -0.05 7.24
N PHE A 137 3.81 -0.18 6.02
CA PHE A 137 3.95 -1.47 5.37
C PHE A 137 4.91 -2.41 6.08
N ILE A 138 6.02 -1.90 6.62
CA ILE A 138 6.99 -2.72 7.35
C ILE A 138 6.42 -3.20 8.68
N LYS A 139 5.75 -2.32 9.42
CA LYS A 139 5.05 -2.70 10.66
C LYS A 139 3.99 -3.76 10.38
N GLY A 140 3.20 -3.56 9.32
CA GLY A 140 2.22 -4.55 8.85
C GLY A 140 2.87 -5.89 8.51
N PHE A 141 3.99 -5.88 7.78
CA PHE A 141 4.74 -7.07 7.41
C PHE A 141 5.26 -7.83 8.63
N ILE A 142 5.93 -7.13 9.55
CA ILE A 142 6.51 -7.72 10.77
C ILE A 142 5.43 -8.35 11.63
N HIS A 143 4.37 -7.60 11.96
CA HIS A 143 3.30 -8.13 12.79
C HIS A 143 2.56 -9.29 12.15
N ASP A 144 2.41 -9.29 10.82
CA ASP A 144 1.75 -10.39 10.14
C ASP A 144 2.57 -11.68 10.21
N ILE A 145 3.89 -11.61 10.01
CA ILE A 145 4.79 -12.75 10.24
C ILE A 145 4.73 -13.20 11.71
N GLU A 146 4.78 -12.28 12.66
CA GLU A 146 4.78 -12.63 14.08
C GLU A 146 3.50 -13.35 14.51
N GLU A 147 2.35 -12.97 13.94
CA GLU A 147 1.06 -13.58 14.28
C GLU A 147 0.76 -14.86 13.52
N VAL A 148 1.01 -14.91 12.21
CA VAL A 148 0.58 -16.02 11.35
C VAL A 148 1.73 -16.76 10.66
N GLY A 149 2.97 -16.31 10.82
CA GLY A 149 4.19 -16.92 10.29
C GLY A 149 4.40 -16.70 8.79
N TYR A 150 3.35 -16.86 7.98
CA TYR A 150 3.36 -16.63 6.55
C TYR A 150 1.96 -16.28 6.06
N SER A 151 1.85 -15.31 5.15
CA SER A 151 0.58 -14.95 4.52
C SER A 151 0.78 -14.38 3.11
N SER A 152 -0.30 -14.26 2.33
CA SER A 152 -0.24 -13.53 1.07
C SER A 152 -0.26 -12.02 1.27
N TRP A 153 -0.74 -11.54 2.42
CA TRP A 153 -0.74 -10.14 2.78
C TRP A 153 0.67 -9.60 3.04
N GLU A 154 1.50 -10.31 3.82
CA GLU A 154 2.89 -9.91 4.04
C GLU A 154 3.70 -9.91 2.73
N LEU A 155 3.47 -10.88 1.83
CA LEU A 155 4.10 -10.91 0.52
C LEU A 155 3.72 -9.69 -0.32
N LEU A 156 2.45 -9.27 -0.27
CA LEU A 156 1.97 -8.08 -0.96
C LEU A 156 2.60 -6.80 -0.39
N LEU A 157 2.68 -6.67 0.94
CA LEU A 157 3.35 -5.54 1.59
C LEU A 157 4.83 -5.47 1.21
N ASN A 158 5.55 -6.60 1.23
CA ASN A 158 6.95 -6.66 0.80
C ASN A 158 7.12 -6.30 -0.68
N ALA A 159 6.20 -6.75 -1.54
CA ALA A 159 6.19 -6.38 -2.96
C ALA A 159 5.99 -4.87 -3.14
N TRP A 160 5.09 -4.24 -2.38
CA TRP A 160 4.90 -2.79 -2.41
C TRP A 160 6.13 -2.03 -1.91
N ILE A 161 6.77 -2.45 -0.82
CA ILE A 161 8.01 -1.82 -0.34
C ILE A 161 9.11 -1.91 -1.41
N SER A 162 9.25 -3.08 -2.05
CA SER A 162 10.18 -3.29 -3.16
C SER A 162 9.88 -2.38 -4.35
N MET A 163 8.60 -2.22 -4.72
CA MET A 163 8.17 -1.27 -5.75
C MET A 163 8.45 0.19 -5.35
N MET A 164 8.23 0.57 -4.09
CA MET A 164 8.54 1.91 -3.60
C MET A 164 10.04 2.21 -3.71
N ARG A 165 10.90 1.26 -3.30
CA ARG A 165 12.35 1.42 -3.43
C ARG A 165 12.80 1.42 -4.91
N GLY A 166 12.37 0.42 -5.67
CA GLY A 166 12.87 0.14 -7.02
C GLY A 166 12.26 0.97 -8.14
N TYR A 167 10.98 1.33 -8.02
CA TYR A 167 10.21 2.03 -9.06
C TYR A 167 9.88 3.47 -8.70
N LEU A 168 9.61 3.77 -7.43
CA LEU A 168 9.32 5.13 -6.98
C LEU A 168 10.56 5.86 -6.44
N GLU A 169 11.72 5.20 -6.46
CA GLU A 169 13.01 5.75 -6.03
C GLU A 169 12.94 6.32 -4.61
N VAL A 170 12.19 5.67 -3.71
CA VAL A 170 12.18 6.04 -2.30
C VAL A 170 13.59 5.83 -1.74
N ASN A 171 14.12 6.85 -1.06
CA ASN A 171 15.51 6.88 -0.61
C ASN A 171 15.84 5.72 0.35
N ASN A 172 17.09 5.26 0.31
CA ASN A 172 17.59 4.17 1.15
C ASN A 172 17.66 4.51 2.65
N ASP A 173 17.46 5.79 2.99
CA ASP A 173 17.50 6.37 4.33
C ASP A 173 16.17 7.02 4.74
N ILE A 174 15.08 6.71 4.01
CA ILE A 174 13.76 7.31 4.23
C ILE A 174 13.27 7.14 5.68
N LEU A 175 13.70 6.08 6.36
CA LEU A 175 13.33 5.79 7.75
C LEU A 175 14.39 6.17 8.79
N ASP A 176 15.50 6.84 8.43
CA ASP A 176 16.58 7.16 9.38
C ASP A 176 16.09 7.94 10.62
N ASN A 177 15.01 8.71 10.48
CA ASN A 177 14.39 9.49 11.55
C ASN A 177 13.11 8.85 12.12
N CYS A 178 12.78 7.62 11.71
CA CYS A 178 11.65 6.88 12.25
C CYS A 178 11.92 6.48 13.70
N ALA A 179 10.91 6.62 14.57
CA ALA A 179 11.02 6.26 15.98
C ALA A 179 10.99 4.74 16.22
N ASP A 180 10.48 3.97 15.25
CA ASP A 180 10.38 2.52 15.35
C ASP A 180 11.69 1.85 14.92
N GLU A 181 12.52 1.47 15.89
CA GLU A 181 13.83 0.86 15.65
C GLU A 181 13.73 -0.45 14.83
N GLN A 182 12.66 -1.22 15.01
CA GLN A 182 12.48 -2.49 14.30
C GLN A 182 12.19 -2.24 12.82
N ALA A 183 11.36 -1.23 12.50
CA ALA A 183 11.11 -0.83 11.13
C ALA A 183 12.36 -0.26 10.45
N VAL A 184 13.15 0.55 11.18
CA VAL A 184 14.43 1.09 10.68
C VAL A 184 15.43 -0.01 10.37
N GLU A 185 15.64 -0.93 11.31
CA GLU A 185 16.56 -2.06 11.13
C GLU A 185 16.12 -2.92 9.95
N TRP A 186 14.84 -3.27 9.90
CA TRP A 186 14.30 -4.09 8.82
C TRP A 186 14.48 -3.42 7.45
N TYR A 187 14.10 -2.14 7.30
CA TYR A 187 14.28 -1.44 6.02
C TYR A 187 15.75 -1.37 5.62
N SER A 188 16.63 -0.99 6.55
CA SER A 188 18.05 -0.84 6.29
C SER A 188 18.68 -2.15 5.79
N MET A 189 18.30 -3.29 6.39
CA MET A 189 18.80 -4.61 6.00
C MET A 189 18.29 -5.10 4.65
N HIS A 190 17.04 -4.80 4.28
CA HIS A 190 16.40 -5.38 3.08
C HIS A 190 16.44 -4.46 1.87
N PHE A 191 16.36 -3.14 2.06
CA PHE A 191 16.24 -2.16 0.98
C PHE A 191 17.11 -0.92 1.16
N GLY A 192 17.61 -0.65 2.37
CA GLY A 192 18.30 0.57 2.74
C GLY A 192 19.84 0.45 2.77
N ARG A 193 20.46 1.20 3.67
CA ARG A 193 21.93 1.38 3.70
C ARG A 193 22.72 0.11 3.96
N ILE A 194 22.28 -0.76 4.88
CA ILE A 194 22.99 -2.01 5.18
C ILE A 194 22.95 -2.93 3.95
N HIS A 195 21.79 -3.03 3.29
CA HIS A 195 21.65 -3.78 2.05
C HIS A 195 22.63 -3.27 0.98
N GLU A 196 22.65 -1.96 0.73
CA GLU A 196 23.53 -1.40 -0.31
C GLU A 196 25.01 -1.49 0.03
N ALA A 197 25.39 -1.41 1.31
CA ALA A 197 26.77 -1.64 1.73
C ALA A 197 27.22 -3.09 1.45
N GLN A 198 26.30 -4.05 1.54
CA GLN A 198 26.59 -5.47 1.33
C GLN A 198 26.54 -5.87 -0.15
N TYR A 199 25.56 -5.37 -0.90
CA TYR A 199 25.24 -5.84 -2.26
C TYR A 199 25.52 -4.80 -3.37
N GLY A 200 25.92 -3.59 -2.99
CA GLY A 200 26.06 -2.45 -3.90
C GLY A 200 24.78 -1.62 -3.99
N ALA A 201 24.90 -0.41 -4.54
CA ALA A 201 23.76 0.49 -4.72
C ALA A 201 22.67 -0.16 -5.59
N TRP A 202 21.40 0.10 -5.25
CA TRP A 202 20.29 -0.35 -6.07
C TRP A 202 20.41 0.23 -7.49
N ASP A 203 20.39 -0.63 -8.50
CA ASP A 203 20.27 -0.18 -9.88
C ASP A 203 18.82 0.24 -10.15
N LEU A 204 18.52 1.50 -9.88
CA LEU A 204 17.21 2.11 -10.11
C LEU A 204 16.99 2.50 -11.58
N ARG A 205 17.94 2.21 -12.48
CA ARG A 205 17.81 2.55 -13.89
C ARG A 205 16.82 1.59 -14.56
N ILE A 206 15.78 2.15 -15.15
CA ILE A 206 14.95 1.38 -16.09
C ILE A 206 15.75 1.19 -17.39
N SER A 207 16.17 -0.05 -17.65
CA SER A 207 16.53 -0.45 -19.01
C SER A 207 15.26 -0.67 -19.83
N LYS A 208 15.10 0.06 -20.93
CA LYS A 208 14.04 -0.20 -21.90
C LYS A 208 14.16 -1.65 -22.41
N ARG A 209 13.01 -2.29 -22.70
CA ARG A 209 12.97 -3.57 -23.43
C ARG A 209 13.92 -3.50 -24.65
N LEU A 210 14.79 -4.52 -24.78
CA LEU A 210 15.56 -4.79 -25.99
C LEU A 210 14.64 -4.70 -27.22
N GLY A 211 14.84 -3.68 -28.07
CA GLY A 211 14.08 -3.47 -29.31
C GLY A 211 13.43 -2.08 -29.50
N SER A 212 13.38 -1.22 -28.49
CA SER A 212 12.89 0.16 -28.61
C SER A 212 14.06 1.16 -28.63
N SER A 213 14.52 1.55 -29.82
CA SER A 213 15.73 2.38 -30.08
C SER A 213 15.63 3.88 -29.76
N LYS A 214 14.81 4.29 -28.79
CA LYS A 214 14.80 5.68 -28.29
C LYS A 214 14.91 5.67 -26.78
N GLU A 215 16.05 6.07 -26.23
CA GLU A 215 16.18 6.41 -24.82
C GLU A 215 15.21 7.55 -24.50
N MET A 216 14.51 7.47 -23.37
CA MET A 216 13.69 8.58 -22.88
C MET A 216 14.62 9.51 -22.11
N PRO A 217 14.73 10.80 -22.45
CA PRO A 217 15.64 11.74 -21.79
C PRO A 217 15.06 12.24 -20.45
N VAL A 218 14.30 11.39 -19.76
CA VAL A 218 13.58 11.73 -18.53
C VAL A 218 13.63 10.56 -17.55
N ASP A 219 13.75 10.87 -16.26
CA ASP A 219 13.66 9.92 -15.16
C ASP A 219 12.21 9.47 -14.95
N MET A 220 11.98 8.56 -14.00
CA MET A 220 10.64 8.03 -13.72
C MET A 220 9.67 9.06 -13.13
N ARG A 221 10.18 10.18 -12.62
CA ARG A 221 9.40 11.31 -12.09
C ARG A 221 9.06 12.31 -13.20
N GLY A 222 9.58 12.09 -14.41
CA GLY A 222 9.41 12.97 -15.57
C GLY A 222 10.41 14.12 -15.61
N ASN A 223 11.46 14.12 -14.76
CA ASN A 223 12.51 15.12 -14.81
C ASN A 223 13.52 14.79 -15.92
N PRO A 224 14.09 15.78 -16.61
CA PRO A 224 15.13 15.54 -17.60
C PRO A 224 16.36 14.84 -17.01
N ILE A 225 16.82 13.76 -17.67
CA ILE A 225 18.14 13.16 -17.39
C ILE A 225 19.15 13.96 -18.21
N ALA A 226 20.09 14.61 -17.53
CA ALA A 226 21.17 15.40 -18.12
C ALA A 226 22.24 14.53 -18.81
#